data_AF-A0A947UQJ3-F1
#
_entry.id   AF-A0A947UQJ3-F1
#
_cell.length_a   1.000
_cell.length_b   1.000
_cell.length_c   1.000
_cell.angle_alpha   90.00
_cell.angle_beta   90.00
_cell.angle_gamma   90.00
#
_symmetry.space_group_name_H-M   'P 1'
#
loop_
_entity.id
_entity.type
_entity.pdbx_description
1 polymer ?
#
loop_
_entity_poly.entity_id
_entity_poly.type
_entity_poly.pdbx_seq_one_letter_code
_entity_poly.pdbx_strand_id
1 'polypeptide(L)'
;TFESSVHPDVFVIGDASIADAMAKSGFSANTQAKVTARAVVDQLAGRVPGEPVWSNTCYALAGSDYGLFVADVFRLKDGKIARVPGERYLPLDASPAKIRLAAAYQQAWLRTFTEDCFA
;
A
#
# COMPACT_ATOMS: atom_id res chain seq x y z
N THR A 1 6.34 3.63 12.91
CA THR A 1 5.10 3.37 13.67
C THR A 1 3.92 4.19 13.18
N PHE A 2 4.11 5.25 12.38
CA PHE A 2 3.07 6.25 12.04
C PHE A 2 2.55 7.04 13.24
N GLU A 3 3.25 7.01 14.37
CA GLU A 3 3.01 7.92 15.48
C GLU A 3 3.33 9.36 15.05
N SER A 4 2.51 10.30 15.49
CA SER A 4 2.66 11.72 15.23
C SER A 4 3.94 12.25 15.86
N SER A 5 4.69 13.06 15.11
CA SER A 5 5.86 13.77 15.64
C SER A 5 5.51 14.93 16.57
N VAL A 6 4.21 15.27 16.70
CA VAL A 6 3.71 16.40 17.47
C VAL A 6 3.04 15.96 18.77
N HIS A 7 2.27 14.88 18.73
CA HIS A 7 1.47 14.39 19.86
C HIS A 7 1.74 12.91 20.09
N PRO A 8 2.31 12.52 21.26
CA PRO A 8 2.49 11.12 21.62
C PRO A 8 1.16 10.36 21.62
N ASP A 9 1.21 9.06 21.33
CA ASP A 9 0.07 8.14 21.31
C ASP A 9 -1.03 8.48 20.28
N VAL A 10 -0.79 9.44 19.40
CA VAL A 10 -1.64 9.76 18.24
C VAL A 10 -0.98 9.23 16.98
N PHE A 11 -1.70 8.42 16.21
CA PHE A 11 -1.17 7.82 14.98
C PHE A 11 -1.89 8.38 13.75
N VAL A 12 -1.14 8.81 12.74
CA VAL A 12 -1.67 9.42 11.52
C VAL A 12 -1.33 8.56 10.33
N ILE A 13 -2.34 7.98 9.66
CA ILE A 13 -2.18 7.07 8.52
C ILE A 13 -2.95 7.58 7.28
N GLY A 14 -2.78 6.89 6.15
CA GLY A 14 -3.48 7.15 4.91
C GLY A 14 -3.12 8.51 4.32
N ASP A 15 -4.09 9.11 3.64
CA ASP A 15 -3.90 10.37 2.89
C ASP A 15 -3.53 11.56 3.78
N ALA A 16 -3.84 11.53 5.07
CA ALA A 16 -3.43 12.56 6.02
C ALA A 16 -1.95 12.49 6.40
N SER A 17 -1.29 11.35 6.20
CA SER A 17 0.09 11.14 6.64
C SER A 17 1.12 11.66 5.64
N ILE A 18 2.33 11.93 6.15
CA ILE A 18 3.53 12.12 5.35
C ILE A 18 4.24 10.77 5.28
N ALA A 19 4.08 10.07 4.16
CA ALA A 19 4.56 8.69 3.97
C ALA A 19 5.67 8.57 2.90
N ASP A 20 6.50 9.63 2.78
CA ASP A 20 7.63 9.74 1.85
C ASP A 20 7.29 9.29 0.42
N ALA A 21 7.83 8.14 -0.02
CA ALA A 21 7.69 7.63 -1.37
C ALA A 21 6.34 6.95 -1.65
N MET A 22 5.51 6.69 -0.62
CA MET A 22 4.22 6.03 -0.81
C MET A 22 3.20 6.98 -1.44
N ALA A 23 2.50 6.49 -2.47
CA ALA A 23 1.38 7.22 -3.06
C ALA A 23 0.19 7.29 -2.09
N LYS A 24 -0.60 8.35 -2.19
CA LYS A 24 -1.89 8.50 -1.50
C LYS A 24 -2.94 7.65 -2.22
N SER A 25 -3.17 6.44 -1.72
CA SER A 25 -4.06 5.44 -2.29
C SER A 25 -4.72 4.60 -1.20
N GLY A 26 -5.85 3.96 -1.53
CA GLY A 26 -6.49 3.01 -0.61
C GLY A 26 -5.55 1.86 -0.20
N PHE A 27 -4.77 1.32 -1.13
CA PHE A 27 -3.82 0.24 -0.84
C PHE A 27 -2.73 0.70 0.15
N SER A 28 -2.13 1.87 -0.10
CA SER A 28 -1.16 2.47 0.82
C SER A 28 -1.79 2.66 2.21
N ALA A 29 -2.98 3.25 2.29
CA ALA A 29 -3.66 3.47 3.56
C ALA A 29 -3.91 2.17 4.33
N ASN A 30 -4.34 1.10 3.65
CA ASN A 30 -4.57 -0.22 4.26
C ASN A 30 -3.27 -0.84 4.80
N THR A 31 -2.18 -0.83 4.02
CA THR A 31 -0.90 -1.40 4.50
C THR A 31 -0.29 -0.58 5.63
N GLN A 32 -0.46 0.75 5.60
CA GLN A 32 -0.09 1.63 6.71
C GLN A 32 -0.90 1.30 7.97
N ALA A 33 -2.22 1.10 7.84
CA ALA A 33 -3.09 0.72 8.96
C ALA A 33 -2.61 -0.58 9.63
N LYS A 34 -2.29 -1.62 8.84
CA LYS A 34 -1.81 -2.91 9.35
C LYS A 34 -0.48 -2.78 10.11
N VAL A 35 0.48 -2.05 9.54
CA VAL A 35 1.78 -1.79 10.20
C VAL A 35 1.60 -0.99 11.48
N THR A 36 0.74 0.04 11.46
CA THR A 36 0.46 0.91 12.60
C THR A 36 -0.22 0.13 13.72
N ALA A 37 -1.26 -0.64 13.40
CA ALA A 37 -1.96 -1.49 14.36
C ALA A 37 -1.00 -2.47 15.03
N ARG A 38 -0.09 -3.08 14.27
CA ARG A 38 0.93 -3.97 14.86
C ARG A 38 1.88 -3.23 15.80
N ALA A 39 2.34 -2.05 15.40
CA ALA A 39 3.20 -1.22 16.24
C ALA A 39 2.52 -0.82 17.56
N VAL A 40 1.24 -0.43 17.51
CA VAL A 40 0.43 -0.10 18.70
C VAL A 40 0.33 -1.32 19.63
N VAL A 41 0.03 -2.50 19.09
CA VAL A 41 -0.05 -3.75 19.87
C VAL A 41 1.29 -4.09 20.54
N ASP A 42 2.40 -3.91 19.83
CA ASP A 42 3.73 -4.16 20.39
C ASP A 42 4.09 -3.13 21.47
N GLN A 43 3.82 -1.84 21.25
CA GLN A 43 4.04 -0.77 22.23
C GLN A 43 3.24 -0.99 23.52
N LEU A 44 1.94 -1.30 23.41
CA LEU A 44 1.08 -1.58 24.57
C LEU A 44 1.55 -2.79 25.37
N ALA A 45 2.24 -3.73 24.73
CA ALA A 45 2.79 -4.91 25.37
C ALA A 45 4.26 -4.75 25.81
N GLY A 46 4.83 -3.54 25.73
CA GLY A 46 6.24 -3.28 26.08
C GLY A 46 7.25 -3.96 25.15
N ARG A 47 6.86 -4.31 23.92
CA ARG A 47 7.71 -4.90 22.89
C ARG A 47 8.17 -3.85 21.89
N VAL A 48 9.34 -4.06 21.31
CA VAL A 48 9.84 -3.26 20.18
C VAL A 48 9.07 -3.66 18.92
N PRO A 49 8.45 -2.72 18.18
CA PRO A 49 7.84 -3.01 16.89
C PRO A 49 8.84 -3.60 15.89
N GLY A 50 8.42 -4.59 15.12
CA GLY A 50 9.24 -5.18 14.06
C GLY A 50 9.53 -4.22 12.90
N GLU A 51 10.49 -4.59 12.04
CA GLU A 51 10.79 -3.82 10.83
C GLU A 51 9.58 -3.82 9.87
N PRO A 52 9.06 -2.65 9.50
CA PRO A 52 7.87 -2.57 8.67
C PRO A 52 8.19 -2.77 7.18
N VAL A 53 7.22 -3.35 6.46
CA VAL A 53 7.20 -3.42 5.00
C VAL A 53 5.81 -3.00 4.54
N TRP A 54 5.74 -2.19 3.49
CA TRP A 54 4.48 -1.76 2.89
C TRP A 54 4.44 -2.12 1.42
N SER A 55 3.22 -2.16 0.87
CA SER A 55 3.00 -2.33 -0.55
C SER A 55 1.86 -1.43 -1.03
N ASN A 56 1.90 -1.13 -2.31
CA ASN A 56 0.84 -0.43 -3.01
C ASN A 56 0.57 -1.12 -4.34
N THR A 57 -0.69 -1.20 -4.74
CA THR A 57 -1.05 -1.40 -6.14
C THR A 57 -2.23 -0.50 -6.48
N CYS A 58 -2.04 0.40 -7.44
CA CYS A 58 -3.12 1.19 -8.00
C CYS A 58 -3.47 0.60 -9.36
N TYR A 59 -4.66 0.02 -9.47
CA TYR A 59 -5.22 -0.41 -10.74
C TYR A 59 -6.00 0.72 -11.40
N ALA A 60 -6.02 0.73 -12.73
CA ALA A 60 -6.87 1.59 -13.54
C ALA A 60 -7.54 0.78 -14.65
N LEU A 61 -8.82 1.05 -14.90
CA LEU A 61 -9.54 0.54 -16.05
C LEU A 61 -9.74 1.67 -17.06
N ALA A 62 -9.29 1.46 -18.30
CA ALA A 62 -9.61 2.33 -19.43
C ALA A 62 -10.76 1.78 -20.30
N GLY A 63 -11.34 0.66 -19.87
CA GLY A 63 -12.45 -0.07 -20.49
C GLY A 63 -12.76 -1.30 -19.67
N SER A 64 -13.82 -2.03 -20.01
CA SER A 64 -14.25 -3.23 -19.25
C SER A 64 -13.21 -4.35 -19.25
N ASP A 65 -12.41 -4.47 -20.32
CA ASP A 65 -11.35 -5.47 -20.49
C ASP A 65 -9.97 -4.83 -20.72
N TYR A 66 -9.82 -3.53 -20.43
CA TYR A 66 -8.56 -2.80 -20.59
C TYR A 66 -8.04 -2.34 -19.23
N GLY A 67 -7.15 -3.14 -18.63
CA GLY A 67 -6.57 -2.87 -17.31
C GLY A 67 -5.11 -2.43 -17.37
N LEU A 68 -4.76 -1.54 -16.47
CA LEU A 68 -3.41 -1.05 -16.20
C LEU A 68 -3.17 -1.09 -14.69
N PHE A 69 -1.91 -1.14 -14.28
CA PHE A 69 -1.57 -0.99 -12.86
C PHE A 69 -0.19 -0.37 -12.67
N VAL A 70 -0.02 0.18 -11.47
CA VAL A 70 1.30 0.45 -10.87
C VAL A 70 1.37 -0.28 -9.52
N ALA A 71 2.43 -1.05 -9.31
CA ALA A 71 2.69 -1.80 -8.08
C ALA A 71 4.06 -1.43 -7.50
N ASP A 72 4.14 -1.31 -6.18
CA ASP A 72 5.34 -0.90 -5.46
C ASP A 72 5.45 -1.65 -4.12
N VAL A 73 6.68 -1.94 -3.70
CA VAL A 73 7.02 -2.40 -2.35
C VAL A 73 7.92 -1.34 -1.69
N PHE A 74 7.72 -1.10 -0.41
CA PHE A 74 8.44 -0.08 0.35
C PHE A 74 9.07 -0.64 1.62
N ARG A 75 10.24 -0.12 1.96
CA ARG A 75 10.99 -0.40 3.19
C ARG A 75 11.57 0.90 3.76
N LEU A 76 12.01 0.85 5.00
CA LEU A 76 12.78 1.95 5.57
C LEU A 76 14.19 2.00 4.95
N LYS A 77 14.62 3.20 4.58
CA LYS A 77 16.00 3.52 4.20
C LYS A 77 16.34 4.88 4.79
N ASP A 78 17.38 4.94 5.63
CA ASP A 78 17.84 6.16 6.30
C ASP A 78 16.70 6.88 7.05
N GLY A 79 15.84 6.11 7.71
CA GLY A 79 14.69 6.62 8.49
C GLY A 79 13.49 7.06 7.67
N LYS A 80 13.53 6.96 6.33
CA LYS A 80 12.42 7.33 5.42
C LYS A 80 11.84 6.12 4.72
N ILE A 81 10.57 6.20 4.34
CA ILE A 81 9.91 5.16 3.54
C ILE A 81 10.39 5.30 2.09
N ALA A 82 11.18 4.34 1.63
CA ALA A 82 11.74 4.30 0.29
C ALA A 82 11.19 3.11 -0.50
N ARG A 83 11.01 3.31 -1.80
CA ARG A 83 10.64 2.24 -2.73
C ARG A 83 11.79 1.25 -2.89
N VAL A 84 11.49 -0.03 -2.83
CA VAL A 84 12.39 -1.13 -3.22
C VAL A 84 12.46 -1.18 -4.76
N PRO A 85 13.66 -1.18 -5.38
CA PRO A 85 13.79 -1.29 -6.83
C PRO A 85 13.14 -2.57 -7.39
N GLY A 86 12.41 -2.46 -8.50
CA GLY A 86 11.73 -3.58 -9.16
C GLY A 86 10.87 -3.12 -10.34
N GLU A 87 10.23 -4.07 -11.02
CA GLU A 87 9.19 -3.77 -12.02
C GLU A 87 7.95 -3.20 -11.35
N ARG A 88 7.31 -2.22 -12.00
CA ARG A 88 6.26 -1.40 -11.36
C ARG A 88 5.00 -1.32 -12.18
N TYR A 89 5.15 -1.19 -13.49
CA TYR A 89 4.05 -0.88 -14.40
C TYR A 89 3.77 -2.07 -15.29
N LEU A 90 2.52 -2.21 -15.72
CA LEU A 90 2.26 -2.97 -16.93
C LEU A 90 2.98 -2.27 -18.11
N PRO A 91 3.85 -2.96 -18.87
CA PRO A 91 4.55 -2.36 -20.01
C PRO A 91 3.57 -1.81 -21.05
N LEU A 92 3.94 -0.71 -21.73
CA LEU A 92 3.09 -0.11 -22.76
C LEU A 92 2.90 -1.00 -23.99
N ASP A 93 3.84 -1.93 -24.22
CA ASP A 93 3.81 -2.95 -25.26
C ASP A 93 3.25 -4.30 -24.75
N ALA A 94 2.56 -4.31 -23.61
CA ALA A 94 1.93 -5.50 -23.07
C ALA A 94 0.95 -6.13 -24.07
N SER A 95 0.97 -7.46 -24.15
CA SER A 95 0.06 -8.18 -25.04
C SER A 95 -1.40 -7.96 -24.65
N PRO A 96 -2.35 -8.08 -25.60
CA PRO A 96 -3.78 -7.97 -25.30
C PRO A 96 -4.24 -8.90 -24.17
N ALA A 97 -3.63 -10.09 -24.03
CA ALA A 97 -3.92 -11.01 -22.94
C ALA A 97 -3.51 -10.45 -21.57
N LYS A 98 -2.34 -9.80 -21.46
CA LYS A 98 -1.88 -9.19 -20.21
C LYS A 98 -2.76 -7.99 -19.81
N ILE A 99 -3.17 -7.18 -20.78
CA ILE A 99 -4.08 -6.04 -20.57
C ILE A 99 -5.44 -6.52 -20.03
N ARG A 100 -6.02 -7.58 -20.63
CA ARG A 100 -7.27 -8.19 -20.14
C ARG A 100 -7.13 -8.81 -18.75
N LEU A 101 -6.00 -9.46 -18.51
CA LEU A 101 -5.70 -10.05 -17.21
C LEU A 101 -5.58 -8.99 -16.11
N ALA A 102 -4.96 -7.84 -16.41
CA ALA A 102 -4.91 -6.71 -15.48
C ALA A 102 -6.31 -6.17 -15.13
N ALA A 103 -7.26 -6.18 -16.08
CA ALA A 103 -8.64 -5.79 -15.80
C ALA A 103 -9.33 -6.79 -14.86
N ALA A 104 -9.15 -8.09 -15.09
CA ALA A 104 -9.67 -9.14 -14.21
C ALA A 104 -9.07 -9.05 -12.79
N TYR A 105 -7.78 -8.77 -12.68
CA TYR A 105 -7.11 -8.55 -11.39
C TYR A 105 -7.61 -7.32 -10.66
N GLN A 106 -7.90 -6.23 -11.37
CA GLN A 106 -8.51 -5.05 -10.73
C GLN A 106 -9.86 -5.39 -10.10
N GLN A 107 -10.72 -6.10 -10.82
CA GLN A 107 -12.06 -6.46 -10.32
C GLN A 107 -11.98 -7.41 -9.12
N ALA A 108 -11.07 -8.38 -9.17
CA ALA A 108 -10.80 -9.26 -8.04
C ALA A 108 -10.24 -8.48 -6.84
N TRP A 109 -9.29 -7.58 -7.08
CA TRP A 109 -8.70 -6.73 -6.06
C TRP A 109 -9.75 -5.86 -5.38
N LEU A 110 -10.68 -5.23 -6.13
CA LEU A 110 -11.70 -4.40 -5.53
C LEU A 110 -12.54 -5.18 -4.50
N ARG A 111 -12.98 -6.39 -4.85
CA ARG A 111 -13.76 -7.26 -3.96
C ARG A 111 -12.95 -7.64 -2.70
N THR A 112 -11.77 -8.21 -2.89
CA THR A 112 -10.98 -8.72 -1.76
C THR A 112 -10.41 -7.61 -0.90
N PHE A 113 -10.08 -6.45 -1.49
CA PHE A 113 -9.62 -5.27 -0.77
C PHE A 113 -10.73 -4.70 0.11
N THR A 114 -11.97 -4.64 -0.39
CA THR A 114 -13.10 -4.18 0.44
C THR A 114 -13.40 -5.14 1.58
N GLU A 115 -13.32 -6.46 1.35
CA GLU A 115 -13.49 -7.46 2.41
C GLU A 115 -12.40 -7.30 3.49
N ASP A 116 -11.13 -7.19 3.08
CA ASP A 116 -10.01 -7.00 4.02
C ASP A 116 -10.10 -5.72 4.85
N CYS A 117 -10.74 -4.66 4.33
CA CYS A 117 -10.91 -3.41 5.06
C CYS A 117 -12.07 -3.43 6.06
N PHE A 118 -13.14 -4.18 5.79
CA PHE A 118 -14.45 -3.93 6.42
C PHE A 118 -15.19 -5.17 6.94
N ALA A 119 -14.73 -6.39 6.67
CA ALA A 119 -15.32 -7.62 7.19
C ALA A 119 -14.68 -8.04 8.51
#